data_AF-A0A9E0MAN4-F1
#
_entry.id   AF-A0A9E0MAN4-F1
#
_cell.length_a   1.000
_cell.length_b   1.000
_cell.length_c   1.000
_cell.angle_alpha   90.00
_cell.angle_beta   90.00
_cell.angle_gamma   90.00
#
_symmetry.space_group_name_H-M   'P 1'
#
loop_
_entity.id
_entity.type
_entity.pdbx_description
1 polymer ?
#
loop_
_entity_poly.entity_id
_entity_poly.type
_entity_poly.pdbx_seq_one_letter_code
_entity_poly.pdbx_strand_id
1 'polypeptide(L)' 'MVDALLLVPGLMCDVTVWEPVMPALQGRATCRVVALADVDELAQMARLLLADAPAHFALAG' A
#
# COMPACT_ATOMS: atom_id res chain seq x y z
N MET A 1 9.59 7.40 -14.83
CA MET A 1 8.13 7.59 -14.95
C MET A 1 7.54 6.99 -13.69
N VAL A 2 6.54 7.59 -13.04
CA VAL A 2 6.22 7.13 -11.68
C VAL A 2 5.40 5.84 -11.73
N ASP A 3 6.11 4.75 -11.52
CA ASP A 3 5.65 3.38 -11.35
C ASP A 3 4.90 3.25 -10.02
N ALA A 4 3.93 2.35 -9.93
CA ALA A 4 2.93 2.27 -8.86
C ALA A 4 3.47 2.48 -7.42
N LEU A 5 2.66 3.11 -6.56
CA LEU A 5 2.93 3.28 -5.14
C LEU A 5 2.02 2.39 -4.31
N LEU A 6 2.60 1.42 -3.60
CA LEU A 6 1.90 0.58 -2.63
C LEU A 6 1.95 1.24 -1.25
N LEU A 7 0.77 1.44 -0.66
CA LEU A 7 0.59 2.08 0.65
C LEU A 7 0.14 1.01 1.66
N VAL A 8 0.95 0.82 2.69
CA VAL A 8 0.74 -0.20 3.73
C VAL A 8 0.32 0.50 5.02
N PRO A 9 -0.92 0.36 5.50
CA PRO A 9 -1.30 0.91 6.78
C PRO A 9 -0.56 0.22 7.93
N GLY A 10 -0.34 0.96 9.02
CA GLY A 10 0.21 0.42 10.27
C GLY A 10 -0.72 -0.61 10.93
N LEU A 11 -0.20 -1.32 11.93
CA LEU A 11 -0.97 -2.31 12.70
C LEU A 11 -2.19 -1.64 13.36
N MET A 12 -3.37 -2.26 13.25
CA MET A 12 -4.67 -1.72 13.70
C MET A 12 -5.15 -0.46 12.95
N CYS A 13 -4.43 -0.01 11.93
CA CYS A 13 -4.90 1.04 11.02
C CYS A 13 -5.62 0.44 9.82
N ASP A 14 -6.52 1.23 9.23
CA ASP A 14 -7.12 0.93 7.94
C ASP A 14 -6.67 1.97 6.90
N VAL A 15 -7.35 1.99 5.76
CA VAL A 15 -7.01 2.86 4.64
C VAL A 15 -7.15 4.35 4.94
N THR A 16 -7.91 4.72 5.98
CA THR A 16 -8.22 6.12 6.34
C THR A 16 -6.98 6.92 6.73
N VAL A 17 -5.92 6.27 7.21
CA VAL A 17 -4.66 6.94 7.58
C VAL A 17 -4.02 7.69 6.41
N TRP A 18 -4.33 7.29 5.19
CA TRP A 18 -3.80 7.89 3.97
C TRP A 18 -4.66 9.03 3.43
N GLU A 19 -5.90 9.20 3.89
CA GLU A 19 -6.84 10.21 3.36
C GLU A 19 -6.26 11.63 3.32
N PRO A 20 -5.59 12.13 4.39
CA PRO A 20 -5.08 13.51 4.39
C PRO A 20 -3.97 13.76 3.36
N VAL A 21 -3.23 12.73 2.97
CA VAL A 21 -2.07 12.83 2.07
C VAL A 21 -2.36 12.30 0.66
N MET A 22 -3.45 11.56 0.47
CA MET A 22 -3.83 10.94 -0.79
C MET A 22 -3.90 11.94 -1.97
N PRO A 23 -4.46 13.16 -1.82
CA PRO A 23 -4.51 14.13 -2.93
C PRO A 23 -3.12 14.52 -3.44
N ALA A 24 -2.12 14.60 -2.54
CA ALA A 24 -0.74 14.94 -2.92
C ALA A 24 -0.01 13.77 -3.58
N LEU A 25 -0.33 12.53 -3.19
CA LEU A 25 0.30 11.31 -3.71
C LEU A 25 -0.28 10.89 -5.06
N GLN A 26 -1.60 10.98 -5.23
CA GLN A 26 -2.27 10.61 -6.48
C GLN A 26 -1.89 11.51 -7.66
N GLY A 27 -1.47 12.76 -7.39
CA GLY A 27 -0.89 13.64 -8.42
C GLY A 27 0.51 13.21 -8.88
N ARG A 28 1.13 12.22 -8.22
CA ARG A 28 2.50 11.76 -8.47
C ARG A 28 2.59 10.30 -8.87
N ALA A 29 1.73 9.42 -8.35
CA ALA A 29 1.78 7.98 -8.60
C ALA A 29 0.38 7.34 -8.62
N THR A 30 0.25 6.21 -9.29
CA THR A 30 -0.91 5.32 -9.11
C THR A 30 -0.81 4.67 -7.73
N CYS A 31 -1.60 5.17 -6.78
CA CYS A 31 -1.60 4.72 -5.39
C CYS A 31 -2.53 3.52 -5.20
N ARG A 32 -2.04 2.47 -4.56
CA ARG A 32 -2.85 1.31 -4.13
C ARG A 32 -2.67 1.10 -2.63
N VAL A 33 -3.75 1.21 -1.88
CA VAL A 33 -3.75 0.86 -0.45
C VAL A 33 -4.07 -0.63 -0.32
N VAL A 34 -3.22 -1.37 0.38
CA VAL A 34 -3.45 -2.79 0.63
C VAL A 34 -4.00 -2.94 2.04
N ALA A 35 -5.27 -3.34 2.17
CA ALA A 35 -5.85 -3.67 3.46
C ALA A 35 -5.31 -5.03 3.91
N LEU A 36 -4.56 -5.05 5.01
CA LEU A 36 -3.98 -6.27 5.59
C LEU A 36 -4.81 -6.80 6.77
N ALA A 37 -6.12 -6.57 6.73
CA ALA A 37 -7.03 -7.06 7.77
C ALA A 37 -6.96 -8.60 7.87
N ASP A 38 -6.98 -9.11 9.09
CA ASP A 38 -7.10 -10.54 9.43
C ASP A 38 -5.90 -11.42 9.05
N VAL A 39 -4.70 -10.85 8.92
CA VAL A 39 -3.46 -11.61 8.68
C VAL A 39 -2.46 -11.40 9.82
N ASP A 40 -2.24 -12.44 10.62
CA ASP A 40 -1.35 -12.40 11.79
C ASP A 40 0.12 -12.75 11.48
N GLU A 41 0.43 -13.09 10.22
CA GLU A 41 1.78 -13.44 9.79
C GLU A 41 2.32 -12.44 8.76
N LEU A 42 3.44 -11.78 9.10
CA LEU A 42 4.10 -10.79 8.24
C LEU A 42 4.46 -11.35 6.86
N ALA A 43 4.88 -12.61 6.78
CA ALA A 43 5.22 -13.24 5.50
C ALA A 43 3.99 -13.49 4.63
N GLN A 44 2.81 -13.72 5.24
CA GLN A 44 1.56 -13.85 4.50
C GLN A 44 1.07 -12.47 4.04
N MET A 45 1.19 -11.44 4.88
CA MET A 45 0.92 -10.04 4.51
C MET A 45 1.77 -9.60 3.31
N ALA A 46 3.07 -9.89 3.33
CA ALA A 46 3.98 -9.57 2.23
C ALA A 46 3.59 -10.30 0.94
N ARG A 47 3.20 -11.58 1.02
CA ARG A 47 2.74 -12.34 -0.15
C ARG A 47 1.48 -11.75 -0.77
N LEU A 48 0.49 -11.38 0.05
CA LEU A 48 -0.75 -10.75 -0.42
C LEU A 48 -0.48 -9.40 -1.08
N LEU A 49 0.39 -8.59 -0.49
CA LEU A 49 0.77 -7.29 -1.03
C LEU A 49 1.46 -7.41 -2.41
N LEU A 50 2.31 -8.43 -2.57
CA LEU A 50 3.11 -8.64 -3.76
C LEU A 50 2.39 -9.41 -4.88
N ALA A 51 1.32 -10.15 -4.58
CA ALA A 51 0.62 -11.02 -5.53
C ALA A 51 0.22 -10.30 -6.83
N ASP A 52 -0.28 -9.08 -6.70
CA ASP A 52 -0.72 -8.24 -7.83
C ASP A 52 0.18 -7.01 -8.02
N ALA A 53 1.37 -6.99 -7.41
CA ALA A 53 2.29 -5.87 -7.55
C ALA A 53 2.93 -5.85 -8.96
N PRO A 54 3.11 -4.67 -9.57
CA PRO A 54 3.91 -4.56 -10.79
C PRO A 54 5.35 -5.04 -10.57
N ALA A 55 6.09 -5.27 -11.65
CA ALA A 55 7.51 -5.67 -11.56
C ALA A 55 8.40 -4.59 -10.88
N HIS A 56 8.01 -3.32 -10.98
CA HIS A 56 8.67 -2.20 -10.32
C HIS A 56 7.61 -1.32 -9.65
N PHE A 57 7.82 -0.99 -8.38
CA PHE A 57 6.92 -0.16 -7.60
C PHE A 57 7.67 0.49 -6.44
N ALA A 58 7.13 1.60 -5.95
CA ALA A 58 7.51 2.19 -4.68
C ALA A 58 6.62 1.62 -3.55
N LEU A 59 7.17 1.51 -2.34
CA LEU A 59 6.47 1.04 -1.15
C LEU A 59 6.58 2.11 -0.05
N ALA A 60 5.47 2.42 0.60
CA ALA A 60 5.43 3.26 1.80
C ALA A 60 4.57 2.60 2.88
N GLY A 61 5.00 2.72 4.13
CA GLY A 61 4.29 2.25 5.32
C GLY A 61 4.52 3.17 6.51
#